data_AF-A0A535V4E9-F1
#
_entry.id   AF-A0A535V4E9-F1
#
_cell.length_a   1.000
_cell.length_b   1.000
_cell.length_c   1.000
_cell.angle_alpha   90.00
_cell.angle_beta   90.00
_cell.angle_gamma   90.00
#
_symmetry.space_group_name_H-M   'P 1'
#
loop_
_entity.id
_entity.type
_entity.pdbx_description
1 polymer ?
#
loop_
_entity_poly.entity_id
_entity_poly.type
_entity_poly.pdbx_seq_one_letter_code
_entity_poly.pdbx_strand_id
1 'polypeptide(L)'
;MKDTKASLVHSSPPRGNGRSRSTRARGPLGWWYRLTAPAEPPKNATLSERELARRGQLTSATLLVVILLVLAAYPVAFLGPSRALAFVLLIPLTIDVTALFFNRAGKIGIAGILVVVGIEVGIGLSIVGPAVAGGLTTYMLPQFDLLVQADFVAVSLLRPRSVIWLVGFHILASVTAITFLPHSVEFSRMLAVNGYEVYLRIITLQIIVAFVTYLWVTGAQQAIQRADRAEEIAALEQREIERQQHEIEQKKQLDIGIQQILQTHVQVANGNFSARAPLGRENVLWQIAYSLNNLLARLQGYHQMQEQVQRNRAAITYLVQAIQQAKRKGIPLQVERTGTPVDALILELSTRSISENGQGNGSMASPIPRRWQKPK
;
A
#
# COMPACT_ATOMS: atom_id res chain seq x y z
N MET A 1 37.22 5.45 28.52
CA MET A 1 37.66 5.77 27.14
C MET A 1 37.79 4.47 26.37
N LYS A 2 36.82 4.13 25.52
CA LYS A 2 36.97 3.35 24.27
C LYS A 2 35.60 3.11 23.65
N ASP A 3 35.45 3.66 22.46
CA ASP A 3 34.62 3.20 21.33
C ASP A 3 33.10 3.17 21.49
N THR A 4 32.53 4.37 21.60
CA THR A 4 31.16 4.66 21.18
C THR A 4 31.09 4.67 19.65
N LYS A 5 30.90 3.50 19.05
CA LYS A 5 30.52 3.39 17.63
C LYS A 5 29.09 3.90 17.47
N ALA A 6 28.97 5.17 17.11
CA ALA A 6 27.73 5.78 16.63
C ALA A 6 27.30 5.07 15.33
N SER A 7 26.43 4.08 15.48
CA SER A 7 25.68 3.45 14.40
C SER A 7 24.72 4.48 13.82
N LEU A 8 25.18 5.24 12.82
CA LEU A 8 24.33 6.00 11.90
C LEU A 8 23.40 5.00 11.20
N VAL A 9 22.18 4.87 11.74
CA VAL A 9 21.07 4.19 11.09
C VAL A 9 20.77 4.97 9.82
N HIS A 10 21.37 4.53 8.73
CA HIS A 10 21.15 5.06 7.40
C HIS A 10 19.72 4.70 7.02
N SER A 11 18.80 5.63 7.24
CA SER A 11 17.43 5.62 6.73
C SER A 11 17.49 5.61 5.21
N SER A 12 17.73 4.41 4.67
CA SER A 12 17.59 4.15 3.26
C SER A 12 16.15 4.51 2.91
N PRO A 13 15.90 5.46 2.00
CA PRO A 13 14.55 5.71 1.53
C PRO A 13 13.98 4.38 1.04
N PRO A 14 12.69 4.09 1.24
CA PRO A 14 12.10 2.85 0.78
C PRO A 14 12.33 2.77 -0.73
N ARG A 15 13.33 2.00 -1.14
CA ARG A 15 13.58 1.59 -2.52
C ARG A 15 12.53 0.55 -2.90
N GLY A 16 11.27 0.84 -2.62
CA GLY A 16 10.13 0.29 -3.32
C GLY A 16 10.09 0.93 -4.70
N ASN A 17 11.13 0.68 -5.51
CA ASN A 17 11.01 0.80 -6.96
C ASN A 17 10.05 -0.31 -7.39
N GLY A 18 8.77 -0.10 -7.12
CA GLY A 18 7.61 -0.76 -7.70
C GLY A 18 7.51 -0.45 -9.18
N ARG A 19 8.63 -0.59 -9.90
CA ARG A 19 8.64 -1.16 -11.23
C ARG A 19 8.23 -2.62 -11.06
N SER A 20 7.00 -2.86 -10.60
CA SER A 20 6.23 -3.93 -11.19
C SER A 20 6.25 -3.59 -12.66
N ARG A 21 7.19 -4.23 -13.36
CA ARG A 21 7.19 -4.29 -14.80
C ARG A 21 5.83 -4.92 -15.07
N SER A 22 4.81 -4.08 -15.28
CA SER A 22 3.81 -4.40 -16.27
C SER A 22 4.68 -4.75 -17.47
N THR A 23 4.89 -6.05 -17.67
CA THR A 23 5.41 -6.60 -18.90
C THR A 23 4.35 -6.22 -19.92
N ARG A 24 4.32 -4.93 -20.30
CA ARG A 24 3.67 -4.42 -21.49
C ARG A 24 4.09 -5.44 -22.51
N ALA A 25 3.14 -6.24 -22.98
CA ALA A 25 3.41 -7.28 -23.95
C ALA A 25 4.03 -6.57 -25.16
N ARG A 26 5.36 -6.47 -25.19
CA ARG A 26 6.07 -5.86 -26.30
C ARG A 26 6.04 -6.93 -27.37
N GLY A 27 5.30 -6.68 -28.44
CA GLY A 27 5.11 -7.64 -29.50
C GLY A 27 3.74 -7.57 -30.16
N PRO A 28 3.47 -8.47 -31.11
CA PRO A 28 2.23 -8.49 -31.89
C PRO A 28 0.99 -8.66 -31.00
N LEU A 29 1.08 -9.48 -29.94
CA LEU A 29 -0.03 -9.68 -28.99
C LEU A 29 -0.38 -8.41 -28.21
N GLY A 30 0.59 -7.58 -27.83
CA GLY A 30 0.29 -6.31 -27.17
C GLY A 30 -0.33 -5.29 -28.12
N TRP A 31 0.00 -5.33 -29.41
CA TRP A 31 -0.71 -4.54 -30.41
C TRP A 31 -2.16 -5.00 -30.55
N TRP A 32 -2.39 -6.31 -30.61
CA TRP A 32 -3.73 -6.89 -30.66
C TRP A 32 -4.56 -6.46 -29.44
N TYR A 33 -4.07 -6.67 -28.22
CA TYR A 33 -4.80 -6.29 -27.00
C TYR A 33 -5.16 -4.80 -26.94
N ARG A 34 -4.31 -3.90 -27.46
CA ARG A 34 -4.68 -2.47 -27.53
C ARG A 34 -5.85 -2.19 -28.46
N LEU A 35 -6.04 -3.01 -29.49
CA LEU A 35 -7.12 -2.85 -30.45
C LEU A 35 -8.43 -3.45 -29.96
N THR A 36 -8.37 -4.55 -29.20
CA THR A 36 -9.53 -5.45 -28.98
C THR A 36 -9.86 -5.72 -27.52
N ALA A 37 -8.95 -5.47 -26.56
CA ALA A 37 -9.21 -5.64 -25.14
C ALA A 37 -9.64 -4.32 -24.46
N PRO A 38 -10.30 -4.37 -23.29
CA PRO A 38 -10.56 -3.18 -22.47
C PRO A 38 -9.26 -2.46 -22.09
N ALA A 39 -9.36 -1.15 -21.83
CA ALA A 39 -8.23 -0.36 -21.38
C ALA A 39 -7.66 -0.90 -20.05
N GLU A 40 -6.32 -0.84 -19.91
CA GLU A 40 -5.66 -1.25 -18.68
C GLU A 40 -6.10 -0.36 -17.51
N PRO A 41 -6.55 -0.94 -16.38
CA PRO A 41 -7.00 -0.16 -15.24
C PRO A 41 -5.80 0.50 -14.54
N PRO A 42 -5.99 1.66 -13.89
CA PRO A 42 -4.91 2.36 -13.21
C PRO A 42 -4.36 1.53 -12.04
N LYS A 43 -3.14 1.86 -11.57
CA LYS A 43 -2.45 1.08 -10.51
C LYS A 43 -3.24 1.00 -9.20
N ASN A 44 -4.08 1.98 -8.90
CA ASN A 44 -4.93 2.03 -7.72
C ASN A 44 -6.35 1.48 -7.97
N ALA A 45 -6.60 0.88 -9.14
CA ALA A 45 -7.89 0.27 -9.46
C ALA A 45 -8.24 -0.86 -8.51
N THR A 46 -9.54 -1.04 -8.30
CA THR A 46 -10.10 -2.12 -7.49
C THR A 46 -9.77 -3.49 -8.09
N LEU A 47 -9.77 -4.55 -7.26
CA LEU A 47 -9.56 -5.93 -7.73
C LEU A 47 -10.57 -6.33 -8.82
N SER A 48 -11.80 -5.84 -8.70
CA SER A 48 -12.87 -6.01 -9.69
C SER A 48 -12.48 -5.51 -11.09
N GLU A 49 -11.96 -4.28 -11.18
CA GLU A 49 -11.57 -3.67 -12.46
C GLU A 49 -10.36 -4.38 -13.07
N ARG A 50 -9.41 -4.80 -12.23
CA ARG A 50 -8.25 -5.60 -12.67
C ARG A 50 -8.68 -6.96 -13.21
N GLU A 51 -9.63 -7.62 -12.55
CA GLU A 51 -10.17 -8.89 -13.00
C GLU A 51 -10.96 -8.74 -14.31
N LEU A 52 -11.73 -7.67 -14.46
CA LEU A 52 -12.42 -7.35 -15.71
C LEU A 52 -11.42 -7.19 -16.86
N ALA A 53 -10.33 -6.45 -16.66
CA ALA A 53 -9.29 -6.30 -17.66
C ALA A 53 -8.58 -7.63 -18.00
N ARG A 54 -8.28 -8.45 -16.99
CA ARG A 54 -7.69 -9.80 -17.18
C ARG A 54 -8.59 -10.70 -18.03
N ARG A 55 -9.89 -10.74 -17.72
CA ARG A 55 -10.88 -11.50 -18.51
C ARG A 55 -11.05 -10.95 -19.92
N GLY A 56 -11.01 -9.63 -20.09
CA GLY A 56 -11.08 -9.00 -21.40
C GLY A 56 -9.88 -9.33 -22.29
N GLN A 57 -8.68 -9.44 -21.70
CA GLN A 57 -7.48 -9.89 -22.41
C GLN A 57 -7.56 -11.38 -22.79
N LEU A 58 -8.03 -12.25 -21.87
CA LEU A 58 -8.27 -13.67 -22.17
C LEU A 58 -9.27 -13.81 -23.33
N THR A 59 -10.40 -13.11 -23.26
CA THR A 59 -11.43 -13.09 -24.31
C THR A 59 -10.87 -12.61 -25.65
N SER A 60 -10.04 -11.56 -25.62
CA SER A 60 -9.36 -11.05 -26.80
C SER A 60 -8.39 -12.07 -27.41
N ALA A 61 -7.66 -12.84 -26.59
CA ALA A 61 -6.75 -13.87 -27.07
C ALA A 61 -7.53 -15.05 -27.67
N THR A 62 -8.61 -15.48 -27.01
CA THR A 62 -9.50 -16.53 -27.51
C THR A 62 -10.13 -16.13 -28.84
N LEU A 63 -10.65 -14.91 -28.97
CA LEU A 63 -11.20 -14.38 -30.22
C LEU A 63 -10.18 -14.40 -31.37
N LEU A 64 -8.91 -14.03 -31.10
CA LEU A 64 -7.85 -14.11 -32.10
C LEU A 64 -7.68 -15.54 -32.62
N VAL A 65 -7.61 -16.51 -31.71
CA VAL A 65 -7.46 -17.93 -32.07
C VAL A 65 -8.68 -18.42 -32.86
N VAL A 66 -9.90 -18.10 -32.42
CA VAL A 66 -11.13 -18.48 -33.11
C VAL A 66 -11.17 -17.88 -34.53
N ILE A 67 -10.87 -16.58 -34.68
CA ILE A 67 -10.81 -15.92 -35.98
C ILE A 67 -9.77 -16.60 -36.88
N LEU A 68 -8.58 -16.92 -36.36
CA LEU A 68 -7.54 -17.62 -37.13
C LEU A 68 -7.99 -19.02 -37.56
N LEU A 69 -8.72 -19.75 -36.71
CA LEU A 69 -9.29 -21.06 -37.06
C LEU A 69 -10.36 -20.94 -38.14
N VAL A 70 -11.25 -19.94 -38.06
CA VAL A 70 -12.25 -19.66 -39.10
C VAL A 70 -11.56 -19.30 -40.42
N LEU A 71 -10.52 -18.46 -40.37
CA LEU A 71 -9.71 -18.11 -41.55
C LEU A 71 -9.00 -19.32 -42.15
N ALA A 72 -8.52 -20.25 -41.32
CA ALA A 72 -7.89 -21.49 -41.77
C ALA A 72 -8.86 -22.45 -42.48
N ALA A 73 -10.18 -22.30 -42.29
CA ALA A 73 -11.21 -23.09 -42.99
C ALA A 73 -11.51 -22.55 -44.40
N TYR A 74 -11.18 -21.29 -44.71
CA TYR A 74 -11.45 -20.69 -46.03
C TYR A 74 -10.77 -21.40 -47.21
N PRO A 75 -9.50 -21.83 -47.14
CA PRO A 75 -8.88 -22.60 -48.22
C PRO A 75 -9.68 -23.84 -48.60
N VAL A 76 -10.23 -24.57 -47.61
CA VAL A 76 -11.10 -25.73 -47.86
C VAL A 76 -12.41 -25.31 -48.54
N ALA A 77 -12.99 -24.18 -48.14
CA ALA A 77 -14.21 -23.66 -48.75
C ALA A 77 -14.01 -23.19 -50.21
N PHE A 78 -12.85 -22.64 -50.54
CA PHE A 78 -12.55 -22.17 -51.91
C PHE A 78 -12.09 -23.29 -52.85
N LEU A 79 -11.30 -24.23 -52.34
CA LEU A 79 -10.78 -25.37 -53.12
C LEU A 79 -11.78 -26.54 -53.17
N GLY A 80 -12.74 -26.57 -52.25
CA GLY A 80 -13.74 -27.62 -52.16
C GLY A 80 -14.89 -27.49 -53.17
N PRO A 81 -15.74 -28.53 -53.29
CA PRO A 81 -16.85 -28.54 -54.24
C PRO A 81 -17.93 -27.49 -53.93
N SER A 82 -18.06 -27.08 -52.66
CA SER A 82 -19.12 -26.18 -52.20
C SER A 82 -18.58 -24.78 -51.92
N ARG A 83 -18.60 -23.92 -52.94
CA ARG A 83 -18.31 -22.47 -52.78
C ARG A 83 -19.28 -21.77 -51.83
N ALA A 84 -20.47 -22.34 -51.61
CA ALA A 84 -21.44 -21.84 -50.64
C ALA A 84 -20.87 -21.82 -49.21
N LEU A 85 -19.95 -22.74 -48.88
CA LEU A 85 -19.29 -22.77 -47.57
C LEU A 85 -18.53 -21.48 -47.28
N ALA A 86 -17.94 -20.83 -48.29
CA ALA A 86 -17.21 -19.58 -48.10
C ALA A 86 -18.14 -18.44 -47.64
N PHE A 87 -19.37 -18.40 -48.17
CA PHE A 87 -20.39 -17.44 -47.72
C PHE A 87 -20.91 -17.77 -46.32
N VAL A 88 -21.06 -19.06 -46.00
CA VAL A 88 -21.44 -19.50 -44.64
C VAL A 88 -20.39 -19.08 -43.62
N LEU A 89 -19.09 -19.19 -43.94
CA LEU A 89 -17.99 -18.78 -43.06
C LEU A 89 -17.89 -17.25 -42.85
N LEU A 90 -18.55 -16.44 -43.69
CA LEU A 90 -18.62 -14.99 -43.50
C LEU A 90 -19.49 -14.63 -42.28
N ILE A 91 -20.53 -15.42 -42.00
CA ILE A 91 -21.44 -15.22 -40.87
C ILE A 91 -20.70 -15.27 -39.52
N PRO A 92 -20.02 -16.37 -39.12
CA PRO A 92 -19.29 -16.42 -37.84
C PRO A 92 -18.20 -15.36 -37.77
N LEU A 93 -17.53 -15.05 -38.89
CA LEU A 93 -16.52 -13.99 -38.92
C LEU A 93 -17.13 -12.61 -38.59
N THR A 94 -18.30 -12.28 -39.12
CA THR A 94 -19.00 -11.03 -38.77
C THR A 94 -19.44 -11.00 -37.31
N ILE A 95 -19.86 -12.14 -36.77
CA ILE A 95 -20.22 -12.28 -35.34
C ILE A 95 -18.99 -12.07 -34.46
N ASP A 96 -17.85 -12.67 -34.80
CA ASP A 96 -16.59 -12.52 -34.06
C ASP A 96 -16.06 -11.09 -34.09
N VAL A 97 -16.14 -10.42 -35.24
CA VAL A 97 -15.80 -8.98 -35.37
C VAL A 97 -16.71 -8.15 -34.46
N THR A 98 -18.01 -8.46 -34.42
CA THR A 98 -18.96 -7.80 -33.51
C THR A 98 -18.61 -8.08 -32.05
N ALA A 99 -18.23 -9.30 -31.71
CA ALA A 99 -17.78 -9.68 -30.37
C ALA A 99 -16.53 -8.92 -29.93
N LEU A 100 -15.58 -8.63 -30.84
CA LEU A 100 -14.40 -7.79 -30.55
C LEU A 100 -14.80 -6.37 -30.12
N PHE A 101 -15.81 -5.77 -30.76
CA PHE A 101 -16.32 -4.45 -30.35
C PHE A 101 -16.92 -4.48 -28.94
N PHE A 102 -17.71 -5.51 -28.62
CA PHE A 102 -18.28 -5.69 -27.28
C PHE A 102 -17.20 -5.96 -26.23
N ASN A 103 -16.17 -6.75 -26.56
CA ASN A 103 -15.05 -7.01 -25.66
C ASN A 103 -14.29 -5.73 -25.35
N ARG A 104 -13.99 -4.92 -26.37
CA ARG A 104 -13.34 -3.61 -26.20
C ARG A 104 -14.17 -2.66 -25.33
N ALA A 105 -15.49 -2.71 -25.45
CA ALA A 105 -16.42 -1.93 -24.62
C ALA A 105 -16.56 -2.44 -23.17
N GLY A 106 -15.81 -3.47 -22.76
CA GLY A 106 -15.89 -4.08 -21.42
C GLY A 106 -17.11 -4.98 -21.21
N LYS A 107 -17.92 -5.24 -22.24
CA LYS A 107 -19.12 -6.10 -22.18
C LYS A 107 -18.74 -7.56 -22.45
N ILE A 108 -17.84 -8.09 -21.63
CA ILE A 108 -17.16 -9.39 -21.84
C ILE A 108 -18.17 -10.55 -21.93
N GLY A 109 -19.23 -10.54 -21.10
CA GLY A 109 -20.24 -11.59 -21.15
C GLY A 109 -20.99 -11.65 -22.48
N ILE A 110 -21.30 -10.50 -23.08
CA ILE A 110 -21.96 -10.43 -24.40
C ILE A 110 -20.99 -10.91 -25.48
N ALA A 111 -19.73 -10.45 -25.43
CA ALA A 111 -18.71 -10.91 -26.37
C ALA A 111 -18.57 -12.44 -26.32
N GLY A 112 -18.44 -13.03 -25.13
CA GLY A 112 -18.36 -14.48 -24.95
C GLY A 112 -19.56 -15.24 -25.52
N ILE A 113 -20.79 -14.74 -25.30
CA ILE A 113 -22.00 -15.35 -25.88
C ILE A 113 -21.96 -15.29 -27.40
N LEU A 114 -21.58 -14.14 -27.98
CA LEU A 114 -21.48 -13.98 -29.43
C LEU A 114 -20.45 -14.93 -30.03
N VAL A 115 -19.27 -15.12 -29.40
CA VAL A 115 -18.28 -16.08 -29.91
C VAL A 115 -18.85 -17.50 -29.94
N VAL A 116 -19.49 -17.92 -28.84
CA VAL A 116 -20.11 -19.26 -28.77
C VAL A 116 -21.17 -19.40 -29.87
N VAL A 117 -22.08 -18.44 -30.00
CA VAL A 117 -23.11 -18.43 -31.06
C VAL A 117 -22.48 -18.44 -32.46
N GLY A 118 -21.39 -17.71 -32.67
CA GLY A 118 -20.64 -17.71 -33.92
C GLY A 118 -20.14 -19.11 -34.27
N ILE A 119 -19.50 -19.80 -33.32
CA ILE A 119 -19.02 -21.17 -33.49
C ILE A 119 -20.20 -22.12 -33.76
N GLU A 120 -21.29 -22.04 -32.97
CA GLU A 120 -22.51 -22.86 -33.17
C GLU A 120 -23.10 -22.68 -34.56
N VAL A 121 -23.29 -21.44 -35.00
CA VAL A 121 -23.87 -21.12 -36.30
C VAL A 121 -22.95 -21.60 -37.43
N GLY A 122 -21.64 -21.40 -37.29
CA GLY A 122 -20.66 -21.85 -38.27
C GLY A 122 -20.68 -23.38 -38.45
N ILE A 123 -20.59 -24.12 -37.35
CA ILE A 123 -20.60 -25.60 -37.38
C ILE A 123 -21.97 -26.11 -37.82
N GLY A 124 -23.06 -25.59 -37.25
CA GLY A 124 -24.42 -26.00 -37.57
C GLY A 124 -24.77 -25.81 -39.04
N LEU A 125 -24.45 -24.65 -39.62
CA LEU A 125 -24.65 -24.40 -41.05
C LEU A 125 -23.75 -25.29 -41.92
N SER A 126 -22.55 -25.63 -41.47
CA SER A 126 -21.65 -26.54 -42.20
C SER A 126 -22.17 -27.98 -42.26
N ILE A 127 -22.95 -28.41 -41.26
CA ILE A 127 -23.61 -29.72 -41.22
C ILE A 127 -24.92 -29.68 -42.01
N VAL A 128 -25.80 -28.72 -41.71
CA VAL A 128 -27.16 -28.65 -42.30
C VAL A 128 -27.10 -28.34 -43.79
N GLY A 129 -26.21 -27.45 -44.24
CA GLY A 129 -26.15 -26.99 -45.63
C GLY A 129 -26.01 -28.14 -46.64
N PRO A 130 -24.95 -28.96 -46.55
CA PRO A 130 -24.80 -30.09 -47.48
C PRO A 130 -25.78 -31.24 -47.16
N ALA A 131 -26.22 -31.40 -45.91
CA ALA A 131 -27.21 -32.43 -45.55
C ALA A 131 -28.57 -32.21 -46.24
N VAL A 132 -29.00 -30.96 -46.42
CA VAL A 132 -30.24 -30.65 -47.15
C VAL A 132 -30.12 -30.98 -48.65
N ALA A 133 -28.92 -30.86 -49.23
CA ALA A 133 -28.71 -31.08 -50.67
C ALA A 133 -28.42 -32.55 -51.04
N GLY A 134 -27.73 -33.30 -50.19
CA GLY A 134 -27.26 -34.66 -50.50
C GLY A 134 -27.38 -35.66 -49.35
N GLY A 135 -28.01 -35.27 -48.25
CA GLY A 135 -28.09 -36.05 -47.02
C GLY A 135 -26.83 -36.00 -46.16
N LEU A 136 -26.99 -36.37 -44.89
CA LEU A 136 -25.90 -36.64 -43.98
C LEU A 136 -25.05 -37.79 -44.50
N THR A 137 -23.75 -37.60 -44.41
CA THR A 137 -22.72 -38.52 -44.89
C THR A 137 -21.80 -38.90 -43.75
N THR A 138 -21.09 -40.02 -43.87
CA THR A 138 -20.17 -40.51 -42.85
C THR A 138 -19.07 -39.49 -42.51
N TYR A 139 -18.65 -38.67 -43.48
CA TYR A 139 -17.61 -37.65 -43.29
C TYR A 139 -18.06 -36.47 -42.41
N MET A 140 -19.36 -36.31 -42.17
CA MET A 140 -19.89 -35.25 -41.30
C MET A 140 -19.87 -35.64 -39.82
N LEU A 141 -19.70 -36.93 -39.48
CA LEU A 141 -19.67 -37.36 -38.08
C LEU A 141 -18.61 -36.60 -37.24
N PRO A 142 -17.36 -36.41 -37.71
CA PRO A 142 -16.39 -35.59 -37.00
C PRO A 142 -16.80 -34.12 -36.80
N GLN A 143 -17.72 -33.57 -37.60
CA GLN A 143 -18.20 -32.19 -37.40
C GLN A 143 -19.08 -32.05 -36.16
N PHE A 144 -19.80 -33.12 -35.77
CA PHE A 144 -20.51 -33.14 -34.49
C PHE A 144 -19.54 -33.16 -33.30
N ASP A 145 -18.40 -33.83 -33.44
CA ASP A 145 -17.33 -33.81 -32.43
C ASP A 145 -16.71 -32.41 -32.29
N LEU A 146 -16.73 -31.58 -33.34
CA LEU A 146 -16.27 -30.19 -33.29
C LEU A 146 -17.18 -29.26 -32.47
N LEU A 147 -18.43 -29.64 -32.18
CA LEU A 147 -19.30 -28.85 -31.28
C LEU A 147 -18.67 -28.68 -29.89
N VAL A 148 -17.85 -29.64 -29.47
CA VAL A 148 -17.03 -29.57 -28.24
C VAL A 148 -16.12 -28.34 -28.22
N GLN A 149 -15.69 -27.82 -29.37
CA GLN A 149 -14.89 -26.59 -29.44
C GLN A 149 -15.65 -25.41 -28.83
N ALA A 150 -16.97 -25.32 -29.05
CA ALA A 150 -17.79 -24.28 -28.46
C ALA A 150 -17.87 -24.41 -26.93
N ASP A 151 -17.85 -25.63 -26.39
CA ASP A 151 -17.82 -25.86 -24.94
C ASP A 151 -16.54 -25.35 -24.29
N PHE A 152 -15.38 -25.62 -24.90
CA PHE A 152 -14.10 -25.09 -24.43
C PHE A 152 -14.07 -23.57 -24.41
N VAL A 153 -14.63 -22.94 -25.44
CA VAL A 153 -14.73 -21.48 -25.52
C VAL A 153 -15.75 -20.95 -24.49
N ALA A 154 -16.91 -21.59 -24.37
CA ALA A 154 -17.95 -21.22 -23.43
C ALA A 154 -17.46 -21.28 -21.98
N VAL A 155 -16.81 -22.37 -21.57
CA VAL A 155 -16.29 -22.49 -20.20
C VAL A 155 -15.18 -21.47 -19.90
N SER A 156 -14.40 -21.08 -20.91
CA SER A 156 -13.30 -20.13 -20.76
C SER A 156 -13.78 -18.69 -20.64
N LEU A 157 -14.87 -18.34 -21.34
CA LEU A 157 -15.35 -16.95 -21.44
C LEU A 157 -16.60 -16.67 -20.59
N LEU A 158 -17.42 -17.69 -20.34
CA LEU A 158 -18.67 -17.59 -19.60
C LEU A 158 -18.55 -18.21 -18.20
N ARG A 159 -19.66 -18.22 -17.45
CA ARG A 159 -19.70 -18.91 -16.16
C ARG A 159 -19.56 -20.43 -16.41
N PRO A 160 -18.78 -21.17 -15.60
CA PRO A 160 -18.59 -22.61 -15.82
C PRO A 160 -19.89 -23.41 -15.93
N ARG A 161 -20.94 -22.99 -15.22
CA ARG A 161 -22.27 -23.62 -15.28
C ARG A 161 -22.95 -23.58 -16.67
N SER A 162 -22.50 -22.70 -17.56
CA SER A 162 -23.04 -22.60 -18.93
C SER A 162 -22.77 -23.86 -19.76
N VAL A 163 -21.65 -24.57 -19.51
CA VAL A 163 -21.27 -25.77 -20.27
C VAL A 163 -22.30 -26.89 -20.15
N ILE A 164 -22.96 -27.02 -18.99
CA ILE A 164 -23.99 -28.05 -18.77
C ILE A 164 -25.19 -27.84 -19.69
N TRP A 165 -25.62 -26.59 -19.85
CA TRP A 165 -26.73 -26.24 -20.74
C TRP A 165 -26.34 -26.39 -22.21
N LEU A 166 -25.12 -25.98 -22.56
CA LEU A 166 -24.62 -26.04 -23.93
C LEU A 166 -24.47 -27.49 -24.40
N VAL A 167 -23.88 -28.36 -23.59
CA VAL A 167 -23.73 -29.80 -23.87
C VAL A 167 -25.08 -30.49 -23.99
N GLY A 168 -26.04 -30.16 -23.12
CA GLY A 168 -27.41 -30.67 -23.25
C GLY A 168 -28.05 -30.27 -24.58
N PHE A 169 -27.85 -29.01 -25.00
CA PHE A 169 -28.28 -28.52 -26.30
C PHE A 169 -27.57 -29.23 -27.45
N HIS A 170 -26.24 -29.44 -27.40
CA HIS A 170 -25.49 -30.16 -28.44
C HIS A 170 -25.91 -31.61 -28.59
N ILE A 171 -26.11 -32.32 -27.47
CA ILE A 171 -26.59 -33.70 -27.49
C ILE A 171 -27.95 -33.75 -28.17
N LEU A 172 -28.89 -32.88 -27.75
CA LEU A 172 -30.21 -32.81 -28.34
C LEU A 172 -30.16 -32.45 -29.83
N ALA A 173 -29.37 -31.44 -30.21
CA ALA A 173 -29.22 -31.00 -31.58
C ALA A 173 -28.59 -32.09 -32.46
N SER A 174 -27.57 -32.80 -31.96
CA SER A 174 -26.90 -33.89 -32.69
C SER A 174 -27.84 -35.08 -32.89
N VAL A 175 -28.56 -35.50 -31.84
CA VAL A 175 -29.56 -36.57 -31.93
C VAL A 175 -30.67 -36.21 -32.90
N THR A 176 -31.17 -34.96 -32.83
CA THR A 176 -32.21 -34.46 -33.73
C THR A 176 -31.70 -34.42 -35.18
N ALA A 177 -30.49 -33.91 -35.42
CA ALA A 177 -29.90 -33.84 -36.75
C ALA A 177 -29.75 -35.24 -37.37
N ILE A 178 -29.19 -36.19 -36.62
CA ILE A 178 -29.01 -37.57 -37.10
C ILE A 178 -30.35 -38.27 -37.29
N THR A 179 -31.37 -37.98 -36.51
CA THR A 179 -32.68 -38.65 -36.64
C THR A 179 -33.51 -38.10 -37.80
N PHE A 180 -33.52 -36.78 -37.99
CA PHE A 180 -34.50 -36.11 -38.85
C PHE A 180 -33.93 -35.57 -40.17
N LEU A 181 -32.63 -35.33 -40.29
CA LEU A 181 -32.06 -34.90 -41.57
C LEU A 181 -32.00 -36.07 -42.56
N PRO A 182 -32.12 -35.80 -43.87
CA PRO A 182 -31.97 -36.83 -44.89
C PRO A 182 -30.63 -37.53 -44.77
N HIS A 183 -30.56 -38.83 -45.06
CA HIS A 183 -29.32 -39.60 -45.02
C HIS A 183 -28.88 -39.99 -46.42
N SER A 184 -27.56 -39.99 -46.64
CA SER A 184 -26.99 -40.70 -47.78
C SER A 184 -27.15 -42.21 -47.61
N VAL A 185 -27.18 -42.95 -48.72
CA VAL A 185 -27.32 -44.42 -48.71
C VAL A 185 -26.22 -45.09 -47.88
N GLU A 186 -25.00 -44.56 -47.95
CA GLU A 186 -23.87 -45.04 -47.15
C GLU A 186 -24.13 -44.85 -45.65
N PHE A 187 -24.54 -43.65 -45.26
CA PHE A 187 -24.80 -43.33 -43.86
C PHE A 187 -25.99 -44.11 -43.28
N SER A 188 -27.05 -44.32 -44.06
CA SER A 188 -28.17 -45.19 -43.64
C SER A 188 -27.74 -46.63 -43.40
N ARG A 189 -26.85 -47.19 -44.23
CA ARG A 189 -26.28 -48.53 -44.02
C ARG A 189 -25.44 -48.58 -42.75
N MET A 190 -24.62 -47.55 -42.51
CA MET A 190 -23.84 -47.43 -41.28
C MET A 190 -24.75 -47.38 -40.04
N LEU A 191 -25.82 -46.58 -40.07
CA LEU A 191 -26.78 -46.49 -38.96
C LEU A 191 -27.53 -47.81 -38.72
N ALA A 192 -27.83 -48.57 -39.77
CA ALA A 192 -28.49 -49.87 -39.64
C ALA A 192 -27.61 -50.91 -38.92
N VAL A 193 -26.28 -50.84 -39.11
CA VAL A 193 -25.34 -51.79 -38.50
C VAL A 193 -24.84 -51.30 -37.13
N ASN A 194 -24.50 -50.02 -37.02
CA ASN A 194 -23.77 -49.44 -35.88
C ASN A 194 -24.46 -48.18 -35.29
N GLY A 195 -25.77 -48.01 -35.48
CA GLY A 195 -26.47 -46.80 -35.05
C GLY A 195 -26.27 -46.46 -33.56
N TYR A 196 -26.33 -47.46 -32.69
CA TYR A 196 -26.10 -47.29 -31.25
C TYR A 196 -24.71 -46.72 -30.95
N GLU A 197 -23.67 -47.20 -31.63
CA GLU A 197 -22.29 -46.74 -31.44
C GLU A 197 -22.11 -45.27 -31.87
N VAL A 198 -22.76 -44.87 -32.97
CA VAL A 198 -22.74 -43.48 -33.46
C VAL A 198 -23.30 -42.51 -32.42
N TYR A 199 -24.48 -42.81 -31.86
CA TYR A 199 -25.07 -41.96 -30.81
C TYR A 199 -24.23 -41.99 -29.54
N LEU A 200 -23.81 -43.17 -29.10
CA LEU A 200 -23.04 -43.35 -27.88
C LEU A 200 -21.73 -42.56 -27.93
N ARG A 201 -21.01 -42.58 -29.05
CA ARG A 201 -19.77 -41.83 -29.24
C ARG A 201 -19.98 -40.33 -29.04
N ILE A 202 -20.95 -39.74 -29.72
CA ILE A 202 -21.21 -38.30 -29.66
C ILE A 202 -21.61 -37.90 -28.23
N ILE A 203 -22.55 -38.65 -27.62
CA ILE A 203 -23.03 -38.37 -26.27
C ILE A 203 -21.90 -38.50 -25.24
N THR A 204 -21.11 -39.58 -25.34
CA THR A 204 -20.02 -39.87 -24.39
C THR A 204 -18.92 -38.82 -24.47
N LEU A 205 -18.50 -38.45 -25.68
CA LEU A 205 -17.48 -37.41 -25.88
C LEU A 205 -17.92 -36.09 -25.24
N GLN A 206 -19.16 -35.66 -25.53
CA GLN A 206 -19.73 -34.42 -25.03
C GLN A 206 -19.80 -34.40 -23.49
N ILE A 207 -20.28 -35.48 -22.88
CA ILE A 207 -20.37 -35.59 -21.41
C ILE A 207 -18.98 -35.56 -20.77
N ILE A 208 -18.02 -36.33 -21.30
CA ILE A 208 -16.66 -36.39 -20.75
C ILE A 208 -16.02 -35.00 -20.81
N VAL A 209 -16.09 -34.33 -21.96
CA VAL A 209 -15.46 -33.02 -22.12
C VAL A 209 -16.15 -31.98 -21.24
N ALA A 210 -17.47 -31.97 -21.17
CA ALA A 210 -18.22 -31.10 -20.26
C ALA A 210 -17.76 -31.24 -18.80
N PHE A 211 -17.64 -32.48 -18.35
CA PHE A 211 -17.25 -32.78 -16.97
C PHE A 211 -15.81 -32.33 -16.68
N VAL A 212 -14.86 -32.71 -17.54
CA VAL A 212 -13.43 -32.38 -17.37
C VAL A 212 -13.23 -30.86 -17.42
N THR A 213 -13.84 -30.19 -18.39
CA THR A 213 -13.72 -28.73 -18.56
C THR A 213 -14.36 -27.98 -17.40
N TYR A 214 -15.54 -28.40 -16.95
CA TYR A 214 -16.21 -27.82 -15.79
C TYR A 214 -15.34 -27.89 -14.54
N LEU A 215 -14.80 -29.07 -14.22
CA LEU A 215 -13.93 -29.27 -13.07
C LEU A 215 -12.65 -28.45 -13.18
N TRP A 216 -12.00 -28.48 -14.34
CA TRP A 216 -10.76 -27.78 -14.57
C TRP A 216 -10.90 -26.26 -14.39
N VAL A 217 -11.88 -25.64 -15.06
CA VAL A 217 -12.09 -24.19 -14.96
C VAL A 217 -12.56 -23.80 -13.57
N THR A 218 -13.44 -24.58 -12.94
CA THR A 218 -13.89 -24.30 -11.57
C THR A 218 -12.71 -24.37 -10.59
N GLY A 219 -11.86 -25.38 -10.71
CA GLY A 219 -10.65 -25.53 -9.90
C GLY A 219 -9.65 -24.38 -10.13
N ALA A 220 -9.42 -23.99 -11.38
CA ALA A 220 -8.56 -22.86 -11.71
C ALA A 220 -9.09 -21.54 -11.15
N GLN A 221 -10.38 -21.26 -11.29
CA GLN A 221 -11.02 -20.05 -10.72
C GLN A 221 -10.91 -20.01 -9.19
N GLN A 222 -11.12 -21.14 -8.51
CA GLN A 222 -10.96 -21.23 -7.06
C GLN A 222 -9.51 -21.04 -6.62
N ALA A 223 -8.55 -21.60 -7.36
CA ALA A 223 -7.13 -21.40 -7.07
C ALA A 223 -6.72 -19.94 -7.21
N ILE A 224 -7.18 -19.26 -8.26
CA ILE A 224 -6.92 -17.83 -8.47
C ILE A 224 -7.55 -16.99 -7.35
N GLN A 225 -8.80 -17.25 -6.98
CA GLN A 225 -9.45 -16.54 -5.86
C GLN A 225 -8.72 -16.76 -4.52
N ARG A 226 -8.18 -17.96 -4.29
CA ARG A 226 -7.37 -18.22 -3.09
C ARG A 226 -6.05 -17.46 -3.11
N ALA A 227 -5.39 -17.37 -4.26
CA ALA A 227 -4.17 -16.59 -4.43
C ALA A 227 -4.43 -15.09 -4.22
N ASP A 228 -5.50 -14.54 -4.81
CA ASP A 228 -5.86 -13.13 -4.66
C ASP A 228 -6.17 -12.78 -3.18
N ARG A 229 -6.88 -13.65 -2.47
CA ARG A 229 -7.14 -13.49 -1.02
C ARG A 229 -5.85 -13.58 -0.19
N ALA A 230 -4.94 -14.48 -0.54
CA ALA A 230 -3.66 -14.60 0.16
C ALA A 230 -2.79 -13.36 -0.04
N GLU A 231 -2.79 -12.76 -1.23
CA GLU A 231 -2.10 -11.50 -1.51
C GLU A 231 -2.70 -10.34 -0.72
N GLU A 232 -4.03 -10.25 -0.65
CA GLU A 232 -4.72 -9.22 0.15
C GLU A 232 -4.39 -9.36 1.65
N ILE A 233 -4.40 -10.58 2.19
CA ILE A 233 -4.04 -10.84 3.60
C ILE A 233 -2.58 -10.46 3.85
N ALA A 234 -1.64 -10.85 2.99
CA ALA A 234 -0.23 -10.50 3.14
C ALA A 234 0.00 -8.98 3.09
N ALA A 235 -0.71 -8.27 2.22
CA ALA A 235 -0.64 -6.82 2.14
C ALA A 235 -1.21 -6.13 3.40
N LEU A 236 -2.26 -6.68 3.99
CA LEU A 236 -2.82 -6.19 5.26
C LEU A 236 -1.91 -6.49 6.45
N GLU A 237 -1.36 -7.70 6.52
CA GLU A 237 -0.42 -8.11 7.56
C GLU A 237 0.83 -7.22 7.56
N GLN A 238 1.38 -6.91 6.37
CA GLN A 238 2.51 -6.01 6.27
C GLN A 238 2.20 -4.61 6.81
N ARG A 239 1.01 -4.05 6.50
CA ARG A 239 0.58 -2.74 7.03
C ARG A 239 0.42 -2.76 8.54
N GLU A 240 -0.08 -3.87 9.09
CA GLU A 240 -0.24 -4.03 10.54
C GLU A 240 1.13 -4.14 11.23
N ILE A 241 2.09 -4.87 10.66
CA ILE A 241 3.47 -4.94 11.17
C ILE A 241 4.12 -3.55 11.16
N GLU A 242 3.98 -2.79 10.07
CA GLU A 242 4.51 -1.41 9.97
C GLU A 242 3.91 -0.51 11.06
N ARG A 243 2.60 -0.62 11.30
CA ARG A 243 1.92 0.11 12.38
C ARG A 243 2.44 -0.30 13.76
N GLN A 244 2.56 -1.60 14.03
CA GLN A 244 3.07 -2.09 15.31
C GLN A 244 4.51 -1.63 15.56
N GLN A 245 5.36 -1.61 14.52
CA GLN A 245 6.71 -1.08 14.63
C GLN A 245 6.72 0.41 15.02
N HIS A 246 5.85 1.21 14.42
CA HIS A 246 5.68 2.61 14.79
C HIS A 246 5.21 2.77 16.24
N GLU A 247 4.26 1.96 16.69
CA GLU A 247 3.77 1.99 18.08
C GLU A 247 4.87 1.57 19.08
N ILE A 248 5.68 0.56 18.75
CA ILE A 248 6.82 0.13 19.57
C ILE A 248 7.87 1.24 19.66
N GLU A 249 8.20 1.89 18.55
CA GLU A 249 9.17 2.99 18.54
C GLU A 249 8.68 4.18 19.36
N GLN A 250 7.39 4.53 19.26
CA GLN A 250 6.78 5.58 20.09
C GLN A 250 6.85 5.23 21.59
N LYS A 251 6.51 4.00 21.96
CA LYS A 251 6.63 3.54 23.36
C LYS A 251 8.07 3.63 23.86
N LYS A 252 9.03 3.20 23.05
CA LYS A 252 10.45 3.28 23.41
C LYS A 252 10.91 4.73 23.62
N GLN A 253 10.47 5.66 22.77
CA GLN A 253 10.77 7.09 22.92
C GLN A 253 10.13 7.70 24.18
N LEU A 254 8.91 7.26 24.52
CA LEU A 254 8.24 7.64 25.77
C LEU A 254 9.02 7.10 26.98
N ASP A 255 9.40 5.83 26.99
CA ASP A 255 10.12 5.20 28.11
C ASP A 255 11.47 5.88 28.36
N ILE A 256 12.24 6.15 27.30
CA ILE A 256 13.49 6.91 27.40
C ILE A 256 13.22 8.31 27.97
N GLY A 257 12.17 8.98 27.49
CA GLY A 257 11.82 10.31 27.96
C GLY A 257 11.42 10.35 29.45
N ILE A 258 10.66 9.35 29.91
CA ILE A 258 10.29 9.18 31.33
C ILE A 258 11.54 8.95 32.18
N GLN A 259 12.45 8.06 31.76
CA GLN A 259 13.68 7.77 32.51
C GLN A 259 14.56 9.01 32.67
N GLN A 260 14.69 9.84 31.62
CA GLN A 260 15.45 11.08 31.68
C GLN A 260 14.81 12.12 32.62
N ILE A 261 13.48 12.25 32.59
CA ILE A 261 12.75 13.11 33.53
C ILE A 261 12.95 12.61 34.98
N LEU A 262 12.80 11.31 35.21
CA LEU A 262 12.98 10.70 36.52
C LEU A 262 14.40 10.91 37.06
N GLN A 263 15.42 10.67 36.24
CA GLN A 263 16.82 10.89 36.61
C GLN A 263 17.10 12.35 36.96
N THR A 264 16.54 13.29 36.21
CA THR A 264 16.62 14.73 36.51
C THR A 264 16.00 15.02 37.88
N HIS A 265 14.83 14.45 38.16
CA HIS A 265 14.16 14.63 39.45
C HIS A 265 15.00 14.08 40.61
N VAL A 266 15.64 12.91 40.45
CA VAL A 266 16.54 12.33 41.45
C VAL A 266 17.76 13.24 41.69
N GLN A 267 18.37 13.77 40.64
CA GLN A 267 19.52 14.69 40.78
C GLN A 267 19.14 15.97 41.55
N VAL A 268 17.96 16.52 41.26
CA VAL A 268 17.43 17.71 41.96
C VAL A 268 17.13 17.38 43.43
N ALA A 269 16.54 16.23 43.71
CA ALA A 269 16.27 15.78 45.07
C ALA A 269 17.57 15.60 45.89
N ASN A 270 18.68 15.25 45.22
CA ASN A 270 20.02 15.18 45.81
C ASN A 270 20.75 16.53 45.88
N GLY A 271 20.06 17.65 45.68
CA GLY A 271 20.60 19.01 45.81
C GLY A 271 21.25 19.59 44.54
N ASN A 272 21.27 18.86 43.42
CA ASN A 272 21.76 19.41 42.16
C ASN A 272 20.66 20.18 41.41
N PHE A 273 20.44 21.43 41.81
CA PHE A 273 19.44 22.31 41.17
C PHE A 273 19.83 22.79 39.76
N SER A 274 21.05 22.51 39.31
CA SER A 274 21.50 22.82 37.95
C SER A 274 21.10 21.74 36.93
N ALA A 275 20.64 20.57 37.38
CA ALA A 275 20.17 19.50 36.50
C ALA A 275 18.97 19.95 35.65
N ARG A 276 18.92 19.47 34.40
CA ARG A 276 17.85 19.75 33.43
C ARG A 276 17.48 18.47 32.71
N ALA A 277 16.21 18.29 32.40
CA ALA A 277 15.72 17.17 31.60
C ALA A 277 16.03 17.44 30.12
N PRO A 278 16.91 16.65 29.47
CA PRO A 278 17.40 16.93 28.12
C PRO A 278 16.49 16.32 27.05
N LEU A 279 15.20 16.67 27.04
CA LEU A 279 14.29 16.25 25.97
C LEU A 279 14.27 17.27 24.83
N GLY A 280 14.46 16.79 23.59
CA GLY A 280 14.26 17.57 22.37
C GLY A 280 12.78 17.73 22.00
N ARG A 281 12.47 18.65 21.08
CA ARG A 281 11.09 19.00 20.67
C ARG A 281 10.34 17.86 19.98
N GLU A 282 11.09 16.92 19.45
CA GLU A 282 10.62 15.71 18.80
C GLU A 282 10.05 14.66 19.78
N ASN A 283 10.39 14.75 21.07
CA ASN A 283 9.85 13.83 22.07
C ASN A 283 8.45 14.30 22.53
N VAL A 284 7.49 13.36 22.61
CA VAL A 284 6.12 13.64 23.07
C VAL A 284 6.08 14.27 24.48
N LEU A 285 7.06 13.95 25.32
CA LEU A 285 7.18 14.45 26.69
C LEU A 285 7.93 15.79 26.78
N TRP A 286 8.28 16.41 25.65
CA TRP A 286 8.99 17.69 25.63
C TRP A 286 8.27 18.77 26.44
N GLN A 287 6.94 18.86 26.34
CA GLN A 287 6.15 19.83 27.10
C GLN A 287 6.28 19.63 28.62
N ILE A 288 6.36 18.37 29.06
CA ILE A 288 6.52 18.00 30.48
C ILE A 288 7.95 18.33 30.95
N ALA A 289 8.98 18.00 30.17
CA ALA A 289 10.35 18.38 30.52
C ALA A 289 10.56 19.89 30.52
N TYR A 290 9.92 20.62 29.59
CA TYR A 290 9.99 22.08 29.54
C TYR A 290 9.38 22.73 30.78
N SER A 291 8.18 22.29 31.20
CA SER A 291 7.55 22.80 32.41
C SER A 291 8.35 22.45 33.67
N LEU A 292 8.91 21.24 33.74
CA LEU A 292 9.82 20.82 34.80
C LEU A 292 11.06 21.72 34.86
N ASN A 293 11.74 21.94 33.73
CA ASN A 293 12.95 22.77 33.67
C ASN A 293 12.67 24.22 34.12
N ASN A 294 11.50 24.76 33.80
CA ASN A 294 11.08 26.08 34.30
C ASN A 294 10.87 26.10 35.82
N LEU A 295 10.27 25.04 36.38
CA LEU A 295 10.11 24.90 37.82
C LEU A 295 11.47 24.77 38.52
N LEU A 296 12.38 23.97 37.96
CA LEU A 296 13.74 23.81 38.47
C LEU A 296 14.53 25.11 38.43
N ALA A 297 14.40 25.90 37.36
CA ALA A 297 15.04 27.21 37.25
C ALA A 297 14.53 28.18 38.34
N ARG A 298 13.22 28.18 38.63
CA ARG A 298 12.64 28.96 39.74
C ARG A 298 13.19 28.49 41.08
N LEU A 299 13.20 27.18 41.32
CA LEU A 299 13.66 26.59 42.58
C LEU A 299 15.16 26.85 42.83
N GLN A 300 15.98 26.77 41.79
CA GLN A 300 17.39 27.18 41.82
C GLN A 300 17.53 28.66 42.21
N GLY A 301 16.70 29.54 41.64
CA GLY A 301 16.67 30.96 41.99
C GLY A 301 16.31 31.18 43.46
N TYR A 302 15.33 30.45 43.99
CA TYR A 302 14.97 30.50 45.42
C TYR A 302 16.12 30.04 46.33
N HIS A 303 16.81 28.95 45.98
CA HIS A 303 17.95 28.46 46.75
C HIS A 303 19.10 29.48 46.78
N GLN A 304 19.46 30.06 45.64
CA GLN A 304 20.50 31.09 45.55
C GLN A 304 20.15 32.33 46.38
N MET A 305 18.88 32.76 46.34
CA MET A 305 18.39 33.87 47.16
C MET A 305 18.47 33.53 48.66
N GLN A 306 18.12 32.32 49.05
CA GLN A 306 18.22 31.87 50.44
C GLN A 306 19.68 31.83 50.93
N GLU A 307 20.60 31.32 50.11
CA GLU A 307 22.03 31.36 50.41
C GLU A 307 22.54 32.80 50.54
N GLN A 308 22.16 33.71 49.64
CA GLN A 308 22.54 35.12 49.75
C GLN A 308 22.00 35.74 51.04
N VAL A 309 20.76 35.45 51.42
CA VAL A 309 20.18 35.91 52.69
C VAL A 309 20.97 35.34 53.88
N GLN A 310 21.36 34.07 53.85
CA GLN A 310 22.17 33.48 54.92
C GLN A 310 23.58 34.11 54.98
N ARG A 311 24.25 34.30 53.85
CA ARG A 311 25.55 34.98 53.77
C ARG A 311 25.45 36.42 54.29
N ASN A 312 24.41 37.15 53.92
CA ASN A 312 24.17 38.50 54.41
C ASN A 312 23.91 38.50 55.93
N ARG A 313 23.11 37.56 56.45
CA ARG A 313 22.88 37.42 57.90
C ARG A 313 24.16 37.10 58.66
N ALA A 314 25.01 36.22 58.13
CA ALA A 314 26.30 35.90 58.72
C ALA A 314 27.24 37.12 58.72
N ALA A 315 27.32 37.85 57.60
CA ALA A 315 28.11 39.07 57.49
C ALA A 315 27.63 40.19 58.44
N ILE A 316 26.31 40.39 58.57
CA ILE A 316 25.74 41.34 59.55
C ILE A 316 26.11 40.91 60.97
N THR A 317 25.97 39.62 61.30
CA THR A 317 26.29 39.11 62.65
C THR A 317 27.77 39.31 62.98
N TYR A 318 28.65 39.01 62.02
CA TYR A 318 30.09 39.26 62.13
C TYR A 318 30.39 40.74 62.35
N LEU A 319 29.79 41.63 61.55
CA LEU A 319 29.95 43.08 61.69
C LEU A 319 29.49 43.57 63.07
N VAL A 320 28.33 43.11 63.54
CA VAL A 320 27.81 43.47 64.87
C VAL A 320 28.77 43.02 65.97
N GLN A 321 29.32 41.81 65.89
CA GLN A 321 30.30 41.31 66.85
C GLN A 321 31.60 42.13 66.83
N ALA A 322 32.12 42.45 65.64
CA ALA A 322 33.32 43.27 65.49
C ALA A 322 33.13 44.67 66.09
N ILE A 323 31.97 45.32 65.85
CA ILE A 323 31.62 46.61 66.46
C ILE A 323 31.57 46.51 67.98
N GLN A 324 30.91 45.49 68.52
CA GLN A 324 30.83 45.29 69.97
C GLN A 324 32.22 45.06 70.59
N GLN A 325 33.10 44.32 69.92
CA GLN A 325 34.45 44.03 70.40
C GLN A 325 35.35 45.26 70.36
N ALA A 326 35.32 46.03 69.26
CA ALA A 326 36.03 47.30 69.14
C ALA A 326 35.60 48.28 70.24
N LYS A 327 34.28 48.41 70.46
CA LYS A 327 33.71 49.26 71.51
C LYS A 327 34.15 48.86 72.91
N ARG A 328 34.23 47.56 73.22
CA ARG A 328 34.67 47.06 74.54
C ARG A 328 36.17 47.26 74.79
N LYS A 329 37.00 47.17 73.75
CA LYS A 329 38.46 47.23 73.88
C LYS A 329 39.06 48.62 73.63
N GLY A 330 38.27 49.58 73.10
CA GLY A 330 38.76 50.91 72.74
C GLY A 330 39.73 50.91 71.56
N ILE A 331 39.69 49.89 70.72
CA ILE A 331 40.57 49.72 69.55
C ILE A 331 39.80 50.16 68.29
N PRO A 332 40.46 50.79 67.29
CA PRO A 332 39.81 51.13 66.02
C PRO A 332 39.14 49.92 65.38
N LEU A 333 37.94 50.13 64.85
CA LEU A 333 37.14 49.11 64.20
C LEU A 333 37.84 48.65 62.91
N GLN A 334 38.46 47.47 62.94
CA GLN A 334 39.00 46.80 61.77
C GLN A 334 38.06 45.67 61.38
N VAL A 335 37.32 45.84 60.28
CA VAL A 335 36.46 44.80 59.72
C VAL A 335 36.92 44.53 58.30
N GLU A 336 37.14 43.26 57.98
CA GLU A 336 37.47 42.83 56.63
C GLU A 336 36.22 42.86 55.74
N ARG A 337 36.41 43.08 54.44
CA ARG A 337 35.32 43.06 53.45
C ARG A 337 34.77 41.64 53.33
N THR A 338 33.46 41.50 53.50
CA THR A 338 32.73 40.23 53.49
C THR A 338 32.29 39.80 52.10
N GLY A 339 32.43 40.66 51.08
CA GLY A 339 31.95 40.42 49.72
C GLY A 339 30.42 40.46 49.60
N THR A 340 29.73 40.98 50.61
CA THR A 340 28.28 41.11 50.66
C THR A 340 27.86 42.58 50.55
N PRO A 341 26.58 42.89 50.29
CA PRO A 341 26.09 44.27 50.31
C PRO A 341 26.32 44.99 51.66
N VAL A 342 26.60 44.26 52.73
CA VAL A 342 26.96 44.79 54.04
C VAL A 342 28.28 45.57 53.99
N ASP A 343 29.15 45.30 53.02
CA ASP A 343 30.44 46.00 52.87
C ASP A 343 30.27 47.50 52.63
N ALA A 344 29.17 47.92 52.01
CA ALA A 344 28.86 49.34 51.87
C ALA A 344 28.65 50.00 53.24
N LEU A 345 28.03 49.28 54.20
CA LEU A 345 27.87 49.75 55.58
C LEU A 345 29.20 49.78 56.32
N ILE A 346 30.08 48.80 56.09
CA ILE A 346 31.42 48.76 56.68
C ILE A 346 32.26 49.96 56.21
N LEU A 347 32.22 50.26 54.91
CA LEU A 347 32.92 51.40 54.32
C LEU A 347 32.43 52.71 54.93
N GLU A 348 31.13 52.89 55.07
CA GLU A 348 30.54 54.09 55.66
C GLU A 348 30.94 54.24 57.14
N LEU A 349 30.87 53.16 57.93
CA LEU A 349 31.22 53.16 59.35
C LEU A 349 32.72 53.44 59.58
N SER A 350 33.60 52.85 58.77
CA SER A 350 35.04 53.09 58.84
C SER A 350 35.39 54.54 58.48
N THR A 351 34.80 55.08 57.41
CA THR A 351 34.98 56.48 57.01
C THR A 351 34.53 57.44 58.12
N ARG A 352 33.41 57.14 58.78
CA ARG A 352 32.89 57.95 59.89
C ARG A 352 33.78 57.89 61.14
N SER A 353 34.33 56.72 61.47
CA SER A 353 35.29 56.58 62.59
C SER A 353 36.59 57.36 62.38
N ILE A 354 37.04 57.49 61.12
CA ILE A 354 38.20 58.31 60.75
C ILE A 354 37.85 59.80 60.87
N SER A 355 36.64 60.19 60.50
CA SER A 355 36.20 61.58 60.60
C SER A 355 35.97 62.06 62.04
N GLU A 356 35.52 61.20 62.96
CA GLU A 356 35.37 61.54 64.39
C GLU A 356 36.72 61.66 65.11
N ASN A 357 37.75 60.91 64.71
CA ASN A 357 39.13 61.09 65.21
C ASN A 357 39.89 62.24 64.53
N GLY A 358 39.37 62.76 63.40
CA GLY A 358 39.99 63.83 62.61
C GLY A 358 39.43 65.23 62.83
N GLN A 359 38.38 65.40 63.64
CA GLN A 359 37.77 66.70 63.95
C GLN A 359 38.57 67.46 65.03
N GLY A 360 39.80 67.79 64.66
CA GLY A 360 40.75 68.57 65.45
C GLY A 360 41.70 69.41 64.60
N ASN A 361 41.37 69.78 63.35
CA ASN A 361 41.88 71.00 62.70
C ASN A 361 41.35 71.20 61.27
N GLY A 362 40.97 72.44 60.93
CA GLY A 362 41.29 72.99 59.60
C GLY A 362 40.18 73.05 58.53
N SER A 363 39.37 74.10 58.58
CA SER A 363 39.17 75.14 57.54
C SER A 363 39.05 74.80 56.03
N MET A 364 37.98 75.38 55.46
CA MET A 364 37.84 76.10 54.16
C MET A 364 37.71 75.37 52.79
N ALA A 365 36.60 75.75 52.13
CA ALA A 365 36.43 76.15 50.72
C ALA A 365 35.78 75.18 49.70
N SER A 366 34.55 75.57 49.29
CA SER A 366 33.78 75.45 48.02
C SER A 366 34.56 75.34 46.69
N PRO A 367 33.94 75.25 45.48
CA PRO A 367 32.56 74.87 45.04
C PRO A 367 32.49 73.86 43.85
N ILE A 368 31.25 73.49 43.49
CA ILE A 368 30.72 72.73 42.33
C ILE A 368 31.23 73.26 40.95
N PRO A 369 31.41 72.43 39.89
CA PRO A 369 30.36 72.32 38.83
C PRO A 369 30.18 70.95 38.11
N ARG A 370 28.91 70.70 37.73
CA ARG A 370 28.33 70.08 36.50
C ARG A 370 29.18 69.10 35.65
N ARG A 371 28.57 68.01 35.15
CA ARG A 371 27.86 67.94 33.83
C ARG A 371 27.63 66.50 33.36
N TRP A 372 26.40 66.26 32.90
CA TRP A 372 25.89 65.22 31.99
C TRP A 372 26.88 64.45 31.09
N GLN A 373 26.66 63.13 30.94
CA GLN A 373 26.59 62.45 29.62
C GLN A 373 26.04 61.01 29.72
N LYS A 374 25.00 60.72 28.92
CA LYS A 374 24.63 59.36 28.49
C LYS A 374 25.64 58.85 27.44
N PRO A 375 25.70 57.54 27.18
CA PRO A 375 25.20 57.12 25.87
C PRO A 375 24.44 55.79 25.85
N LYS A 376 23.85 55.60 24.67
CA LYS A 376 23.03 54.54 24.08
C LYS A 376 23.27 53.10 24.51
#